data_AF-A0A0J9HDN4-F1
#
_entry.id   AF-A0A0J9HDN4-F1
#
_cell.length_a   1.000
_cell.length_b   1.000
_cell.length_c   1.000
_cell.angle_alpha   90.00
_cell.angle_beta   90.00
_cell.angle_gamma   90.00
#
_symmetry.space_group_name_H-M   'P 1'
#
loop_
_entity.id
_entity.type
_entity.pdbx_description
1 polymer ?
#
loop_
_entity_poly.entity_id
_entity_poly.type
_entity_poly.pdbx_seq_one_letter_code
_entity_poly.pdbx_strand_id
1 'polypeptide(L)'
;LKFSDMMKIESLCEIHFYQKSENFIFLKIIFMYLVCEINERNHQFQYSTLNIIQVTAEFTLITLFKYNIKIITHCDCVTLTIRNTQLIINIMKTLR
;
A
#
# COMPACT_ATOMS: atom_id res chain seq x y z
N LEU A 1 26.56 3.73 -17.24
CA LEU A 1 25.51 3.70 -16.20
C LEU A 1 25.87 2.61 -15.20
N LYS A 2 25.93 2.87 -13.89
CA LYS A 2 26.16 1.78 -12.91
C LYS A 2 24.85 1.00 -12.75
N PHE A 3 24.93 -0.29 -12.43
CA PHE A 3 23.76 -1.15 -12.21
C PHE A 3 22.76 -0.53 -11.19
N SER A 4 23.26 0.10 -10.13
CA SER A 4 22.43 0.82 -9.15
C SER A 4 21.66 2.00 -9.73
N ASP A 5 22.18 2.68 -10.76
CA ASP A 5 21.51 3.82 -11.37
C ASP A 5 20.37 3.36 -12.28
N MET A 6 20.56 2.21 -12.96
CA MET A 6 19.54 1.57 -13.78
C MET A 6 18.32 1.15 -12.94
N MET A 7 18.56 0.48 -11.81
CA MET A 7 17.49 0.06 -10.88
C MET A 7 16.67 1.26 -10.36
N LYS A 8 17.32 2.40 -10.06
CA LYS A 8 16.64 3.62 -9.61
C LYS A 8 15.74 4.21 -10.70
N ILE A 9 16.19 4.21 -11.95
CA ILE A 9 15.41 4.71 -13.09
C ILE A 9 14.18 3.83 -13.31
N GLU A 10 14.35 2.51 -13.27
CA GLU A 10 13.23 1.56 -13.38
C GLU A 10 12.18 1.78 -12.28
N SER A 11 12.61 1.92 -11.03
CA SER A 11 11.70 2.21 -9.91
C SER A 11 10.94 3.53 -10.08
N LEU A 12 11.58 4.58 -10.60
CA LEU A 12 10.91 5.86 -10.87
C LEU A 12 9.86 5.73 -11.99
N CYS A 13 10.15 4.96 -13.03
CA CYS A 13 9.21 4.67 -14.11
C CYS A 13 7.98 3.90 -13.59
N GLU A 14 8.17 2.91 -12.71
CA GLU A 14 7.07 2.17 -12.09
C GLU A 14 6.19 3.09 -11.22
N ILE A 15 6.81 3.93 -10.38
CA ILE A 15 6.06 4.90 -9.57
C ILE A 15 5.22 5.81 -10.46
N HIS A 16 5.80 6.35 -11.53
CA HIS A 16 5.08 7.21 -12.47
C HIS A 16 3.91 6.46 -13.13
N PHE A 17 4.13 5.22 -13.55
CA PHE A 17 3.10 4.38 -14.14
C PHE A 17 1.92 4.15 -13.19
N TYR A 18 2.19 3.73 -11.95
CA TYR A 18 1.14 3.46 -10.96
C TYR A 18 0.45 4.72 -10.44
N GLN A 19 1.13 5.87 -10.39
CA GLN A 19 0.49 7.14 -10.03
C GLN A 19 -0.50 7.65 -11.09
N LYS A 20 -0.28 7.26 -12.36
CA LYS A 20 -1.15 7.65 -13.47
C LYS A 20 -2.31 6.65 -13.68
N SER A 21 -2.20 5.44 -13.15
CA SER A 21 -3.22 4.41 -13.34
C SER A 21 -4.29 4.49 -12.25
N GLU A 22 -5.54 4.24 -12.64
CA GLU A 22 -6.68 4.09 -11.72
C GLU A 22 -7.02 2.60 -11.46
N ASN A 23 -6.16 1.70 -11.94
CA ASN A 23 -6.36 0.27 -11.78
C ASN A 23 -6.05 -0.16 -10.35
N PHE A 24 -6.79 -1.15 -9.86
CA PHE A 24 -6.46 -1.82 -8.60
C PHE A 24 -5.07 -2.43 -8.68
N ILE A 25 -4.31 -2.24 -7.60
CA ILE A 25 -2.98 -2.81 -7.44
C ILE A 25 -3.11 -4.31 -7.11
N PHE A 26 -4.08 -4.69 -6.26
CA PHE A 26 -4.26 -6.09 -5.91
C PHE A 26 -5.14 -6.83 -6.92
N LEU A 27 -4.78 -8.08 -7.20
CA LEU A 27 -5.61 -8.97 -7.98
C LEU A 27 -6.89 -9.30 -7.19
N LYS A 28 -8.06 -9.00 -7.78
CA LYS A 28 -9.38 -9.17 -7.15
C LYS A 28 -9.62 -10.56 -6.55
N ILE A 29 -9.20 -11.61 -7.26
CA ILE A 29 -9.41 -13.00 -6.82
C ILE A 29 -8.65 -13.28 -5.52
N ILE A 30 -7.38 -12.85 -5.45
CA ILE A 30 -6.55 -13.06 -4.27
C ILE A 30 -7.08 -12.24 -3.10
N PHE A 31 -7.46 -10.98 -3.35
CA PHE A 31 -8.01 -10.11 -2.30
C PHE A 31 -9.34 -10.64 -1.75
N MET A 32 -10.23 -11.13 -2.62
CA MET A 32 -11.47 -11.78 -2.21
C MET A 32 -11.21 -13.01 -1.32
N TYR A 33 -10.28 -13.88 -1.71
CA TYR A 33 -9.91 -15.04 -0.90
C TYR A 33 -9.41 -14.61 0.49
N LEU A 34 -8.56 -13.58 0.56
CA LEU A 34 -8.07 -13.02 1.81
C LEU A 34 -9.21 -12.52 2.72
N VAL A 35 -10.19 -11.79 2.17
CA VAL A 35 -11.35 -11.31 2.94
C VAL A 35 -12.18 -12.47 3.46
N CYS A 36 -12.42 -13.50 2.65
CA CYS A 36 -13.15 -14.69 3.06
C CYS A 36 -12.42 -15.46 4.17
N GLU A 37 -11.10 -15.61 4.08
CA GLU A 37 -10.29 -16.28 5.11
C GLU A 37 -10.30 -15.50 6.44
N ILE A 38 -10.16 -14.17 6.40
CA ILE A 38 -10.22 -13.32 7.60
C ILE A 38 -11.59 -13.43 8.27
N ASN A 39 -12.65 -13.51 7.48
CA ASN A 39 -14.01 -13.66 7.98
C ASN A 39 -14.39 -15.13 8.29
N GLU A 40 -13.40 -16.03 8.37
CA GLU A 40 -13.55 -17.46 8.66
C GLU A 40 -14.55 -18.19 7.73
N ARG A 41 -14.79 -17.64 6.54
CA ARG A 41 -15.83 -18.08 5.58
C ARG A 41 -17.25 -18.09 6.19
N ASN A 42 -17.47 -17.36 7.28
CA ASN A 42 -18.72 -17.33 8.02
C ASN A 42 -19.84 -16.53 7.32
N HIS A 43 -19.51 -15.71 6.31
CA HIS A 43 -20.48 -14.90 5.59
C HIS A 43 -20.25 -14.92 4.08
N GLN A 44 -21.34 -14.91 3.32
CA GLN A 44 -21.31 -14.65 1.89
C GLN A 44 -21.35 -13.14 1.65
N PHE A 45 -20.29 -12.60 1.04
CA PHE A 45 -20.24 -11.19 0.69
C PHE A 45 -20.84 -10.94 -0.69
N GLN A 46 -21.58 -9.84 -0.84
CA GLN A 46 -21.92 -9.34 -2.16
C GLN A 46 -20.65 -8.86 -2.88
N TYR A 47 -20.62 -9.01 -4.20
CA TYR A 47 -19.49 -8.55 -5.02
C TYR A 47 -19.23 -7.04 -4.86
N SER A 48 -20.29 -6.23 -4.75
CA SER A 48 -20.20 -4.78 -4.47
C SER A 48 -19.50 -4.50 -3.15
N THR A 49 -19.82 -5.25 -2.10
CA THR A 49 -19.18 -5.14 -0.78
C THR A 49 -17.69 -5.46 -0.87
N LEU A 50 -17.32 -6.55 -1.54
CA LEU A 50 -15.91 -6.93 -1.73
C LEU A 50 -15.13 -5.85 -2.49
N ASN A 51 -15.74 -5.24 -3.52
CA ASN A 51 -15.12 -4.16 -4.28
C ASN A 51 -14.89 -2.91 -3.40
N ILE A 52 -15.85 -2.55 -2.54
CA ILE A 52 -15.70 -1.42 -1.60
C ILE A 52 -14.59 -1.70 -0.58
N ILE A 53 -14.52 -2.93 -0.05
CA ILE A 53 -13.45 -3.32 0.88
C ILE A 53 -12.08 -3.19 0.20
N GLN A 54 -11.95 -3.65 -1.05
CA GLN A 54 -10.69 -3.54 -1.79
C GLN A 54 -10.29 -2.08 -2.05
N VAL A 55 -11.22 -1.25 -2.54
CA VAL A 55 -10.99 0.19 -2.74
C VAL A 55 -10.50 0.84 -1.44
N THR A 56 -11.18 0.54 -0.33
CA THR A 56 -10.86 1.13 0.98
C THR A 56 -9.49 0.67 1.47
N ALA A 57 -9.16 -0.62 1.30
CA ALA A 57 -7.89 -1.19 1.72
C ALA A 57 -6.71 -0.60 0.93
N GLU A 58 -6.82 -0.55 -0.40
CA GLU A 58 -5.77 0.03 -1.26
C GLU A 58 -5.59 1.52 -0.98
N PHE A 59 -6.67 2.28 -0.84
CA PHE A 59 -6.61 3.70 -0.48
C PHE A 59 -5.92 3.93 0.87
N THR A 60 -6.24 3.11 1.87
CA THR A 60 -5.61 3.17 3.20
C THR A 60 -4.12 2.88 3.12
N LEU A 61 -3.72 1.86 2.36
CA LEU A 61 -2.31 1.51 2.19
C LEU A 61 -1.53 2.57 1.41
N ILE A 62 -2.09 3.11 0.32
CA ILE A 62 -1.47 4.21 -0.44
C ILE A 62 -1.25 5.43 0.47
N THR A 63 -2.25 5.77 1.29
CA THR A 63 -2.14 6.85 2.27
C THR A 63 -1.04 6.58 3.29
N LEU A 64 -0.97 5.36 3.82
CA LEU A 64 0.08 4.95 4.74
C LEU A 64 1.47 5.05 4.10
N PHE A 65 1.64 4.57 2.86
CA PHE A 65 2.91 4.67 2.12
C PHE A 65 3.32 6.12 1.87
N LYS A 66 2.37 7.00 1.55
CA LYS A 66 2.64 8.44 1.38
C LYS A 66 3.21 9.08 2.65
N TYR A 67 2.66 8.76 3.82
CA TYR A 67 3.23 9.24 5.09
C TYR A 67 4.60 8.64 5.38
N ASN A 68 4.77 7.35 5.09
CA ASN A 68 6.06 6.65 5.24
C ASN A 68 7.16 7.32 4.42
N ILE A 69 6.88 7.66 3.16
CA ILE A 69 7.80 8.39 2.30
C ILE A 69 8.19 9.74 2.91
N LYS A 70 7.22 10.49 3.46
CA LYS A 70 7.52 11.78 4.11
C LYS A 70 8.46 11.64 5.31
N ILE A 71 8.29 10.59 6.12
CA ILE A 71 9.18 10.37 7.28
C ILE A 71 10.57 9.95 6.84
N ILE A 72 10.70 9.03 5.87
CA ILE A 72 12.04 8.64 5.42
C ILE A 72 12.79 9.83 4.81
N THR A 73 12.09 10.71 4.07
CA THR A 73 12.70 11.94 3.55
C THR A 73 13.09 12.90 4.65
N HIS A 74 12.33 12.98 5.75
CA HIS A 74 12.71 13.78 6.92
C HIS A 74 13.93 13.20 7.65
N CYS A 75 14.13 11.88 7.58
CA CYS A 75 15.27 11.19 8.17
C CYS A 75 16.46 11.01 7.20
N ASP A 76 16.50 11.72 6.07
CA ASP A 76 17.52 11.61 5.01
C ASP A 76 17.73 10.16 4.50
N CYS A 77 16.68 9.35 4.56
CA CYS A 77 16.67 7.95 4.14
C CYS A 77 15.89 7.77 2.84
N VAL A 78 16.38 6.89 1.96
CA VAL A 78 15.71 6.54 0.69
C VAL A 78 14.97 5.21 0.79
N THR A 79 15.33 4.35 1.76
CA THR A 79 14.74 3.02 1.93
C THR A 79 13.72 3.01 3.05
N LEU A 80 12.51 2.54 2.75
CA LEU A 80 11.49 2.29 3.74
C LEU A 80 11.80 1.03 4.54
N THR A 81 11.73 1.12 5.87
CA THR A 81 11.95 -0.01 6.79
C THR A 81 10.73 -0.24 7.68
N ILE A 82 10.64 -1.41 8.29
CA ILE A 82 9.58 -1.78 9.23
C ILE A 82 9.48 -0.77 10.40
N ARG A 83 10.61 -0.23 10.86
CA ARG A 83 10.67 0.78 11.93
C ARG A 83 9.89 2.04 11.57
N ASN A 84 9.98 2.49 10.31
CA ASN A 84 9.29 3.68 9.83
C ASN A 84 7.77 3.45 9.79
N THR A 85 7.35 2.25 9.34
CA THR A 85 5.94 1.85 9.33
C THR A 85 5.37 1.78 10.76
N GLN A 86 6.10 1.18 11.69
CA GLN A 86 5.71 1.11 13.11
C GLN A 86 5.57 2.50 13.73
N LEU A 87 6.50 3.41 13.44
CA LEU A 87 6.44 4.80 13.92
C LEU A 87 5.16 5.49 13.45
N ILE A 88 4.77 5.34 12.18
CA ILE A 88 3.54 5.98 11.66
C ILE A 88 2.28 5.39 12.27
N ILE A 89 2.20 4.06 12.37
CA ILE A 89 1.06 3.42 13.01
C ILE A 89 0.90 3.92 14.45
N ASN A 90 2.01 4.10 15.18
CA ASN A 90 1.97 4.65 16.53
C ASN A 90 1.52 6.12 16.56
N ILE A 91 2.02 6.98 15.65
CA ILE A 91 1.56 8.37 15.54
C ILE A 91 0.05 8.41 15.22
N MET A 92 -0.41 7.62 14.25
CA MET A 92 -1.82 7.55 13.86
C MET A 92 -2.71 7.08 15.01
N LYS A 93 -2.25 6.14 15.84
CA LYS A 93 -2.97 5.70 17.03
C LYS A 93 -3.12 6.80 18.07
N THR A 94 -2.10 7.63 18.27
CA THR A 94 -2.13 8.73 19.25
C THR A 94 -3.02 9.90 18.81
N LEU A 95 -3.23 10.07 17.50
CA LEU A 95 -4.09 11.13 16.96
C LEU A 95 -5.59 10.77 16.97
N ARG A 96 -5.95 9.53 17.29
CA ARG A 96 -7.32 9.03 17.36
C ARG A 96 -7.78 8.91 18.80
#